data_AF-A0A1F4U3Q9-F1
#
_entry.id   AF-A0A1F4U3Q9-F1
#
_cell.length_a   1.000
_cell.length_b   1.000
_cell.length_c   1.000
_cell.angle_alpha   90.00
_cell.angle_beta   90.00
_cell.angle_gamma   90.00
#
_symmetry.space_group_name_H-M   'P 1'
#
loop_
_entity.id
_entity.type
_entity.pdbx_description
1 polymer ?
#
loop_
_entity_poly.entity_id
_entity_poly.type
_entity_poly.pdbx_seq_one_letter_code
_entity_poly.pdbx_strand_id
1 'polypeptide(L)'
;MSRKAAKGQKIILEEIKKQLVTQAERWGRTDYYTPLKLEEIEIEQCRKISGELLSEKSNLEYELHFLESDKKEVLSKIDRLEIYIKKADRAIKRHEKLIEKIIGGKTGEKIQVGAKKSKISVLISDN
;
A
#
# COMPACT_ATOMS: atom_id res chain seq x y z
N MET A 1 -5.76 19.74 -7.77
CA MET A 1 -4.27 19.76 -7.79
C MET A 1 -3.78 19.47 -9.20
N SER A 2 -2.96 20.34 -9.80
CA SER A 2 -2.38 20.07 -11.11
C SER A 2 -1.34 18.93 -11.00
N ARG A 3 -1.18 18.11 -12.05
CA ARG A 3 -0.17 17.03 -12.07
C ARG A 3 1.24 17.55 -11.79
N LYS A 4 1.54 18.78 -12.22
CA LYS A 4 2.81 19.47 -11.98
C LYS A 4 3.03 19.77 -10.49
N ALA A 5 2.00 20.26 -9.80
CA ALA A 5 2.07 20.53 -8.36
C ALA A 5 2.29 19.25 -7.55
N ALA A 6 1.55 18.16 -7.88
CA ALA A 6 1.72 16.88 -7.21
C ALA A 6 3.13 16.30 -7.40
N LYS A 7 3.71 16.42 -8.61
CA LYS A 7 5.09 15.99 -8.89
C LYS A 7 6.10 16.82 -8.09
N GLY A 8 5.90 18.14 -8.01
CA GLY A 8 6.76 19.03 -7.22
C GLY A 8 6.75 18.67 -5.73
N GLN A 9 5.57 18.47 -5.15
CA GLN A 9 5.44 18.02 -3.75
C GLN A 9 6.15 16.69 -3.51
N LYS A 10 6.02 15.73 -4.43
CA LYS A 10 6.72 14.46 -4.31
C LYS A 10 8.24 14.65 -4.26
N ILE A 11 8.81 15.47 -5.14
CA ILE A 11 10.26 15.74 -5.16
C ILE A 11 10.72 16.34 -3.83
N ILE A 12 9.96 17.29 -3.29
CA ILE A 12 10.26 17.91 -2.00
C ILE A 12 10.25 16.87 -0.88
N LEU A 13 9.23 15.99 -0.84
CA LEU A 13 9.14 14.93 0.16
C LEU A 13 10.31 13.94 0.08
N GLU A 14 10.71 13.53 -1.12
CA GLU A 14 11.87 12.64 -1.30
C GLU A 14 13.17 13.29 -0.81
N GLU A 15 13.36 14.58 -1.07
CA GLU A 15 14.52 15.32 -0.57
C GLU A 15 14.52 15.42 0.96
N ILE A 16 13.36 15.69 1.58
CA ILE A 16 13.21 15.69 3.03
C ILE A 16 13.56 14.32 3.62
N LYS A 17 13.05 13.22 3.05
CA LYS A 17 13.38 11.85 3.47
C LYS A 17 14.88 11.60 3.43
N LYS A 18 15.54 11.96 2.33
CA LYS A 18 16.98 11.80 2.15
C LYS A 18 17.78 12.59 3.21
N GLN A 19 17.39 13.84 3.45
CA GLN A 19 18.03 14.67 4.46
C GLN A 19 17.87 14.09 5.86
N LEU A 20 16.69 13.54 6.16
CA LEU A 20 16.37 12.97 7.45
C LEU A 20 17.23 11.71 7.73
N VAL A 21 17.37 10.83 6.75
CA VAL A 21 18.32 9.68 6.83
C VAL A 21 19.75 10.17 7.03
N THR A 22 20.21 11.14 6.21
CA THR A 22 21.58 11.67 6.28
C THR A 22 21.89 12.31 7.63
N GLN A 23 20.93 13.02 8.23
CA GLN A 23 21.09 13.64 9.55
C GLN A 23 21.12 12.58 10.65
N ALA A 24 20.27 11.56 10.57
CA ALA A 24 20.25 10.46 11.52
C ALA A 24 21.58 9.68 11.53
N GLU A 25 22.15 9.41 10.36
CA GLU A 25 23.47 8.79 10.21
C GLU A 25 24.58 9.63 10.88
N ARG A 26 24.59 10.95 10.63
CA ARG A 26 25.57 11.87 11.24
C ARG A 26 25.46 11.95 12.76
N TRP A 27 24.28 11.74 13.32
CA TRP A 27 24.04 11.69 14.76
C TRP A 27 24.27 10.31 15.37
N GLY A 28 24.75 9.32 14.59
CA GLY A 28 24.98 7.96 15.07
C GLY A 28 23.69 7.19 15.35
N ARG A 29 22.54 7.63 14.82
CA ARG A 29 21.25 6.94 14.94
C ARG A 29 20.89 6.21 13.65
N THR A 30 21.72 5.23 13.29
CA THR A 30 21.60 4.46 12.04
C THR A 30 20.33 3.61 11.96
N ASP A 31 19.77 3.23 13.10
CA ASP A 31 18.69 2.25 13.15
C ASP A 31 17.28 2.90 13.14
N TYR A 32 17.20 4.20 13.45
CA TYR A 32 15.93 4.91 13.60
C TYR A 32 15.31 5.33 12.27
N TYR A 33 16.14 5.75 11.31
CA TYR A 33 15.69 6.27 10.02
C TYR A 33 16.43 5.57 8.89
N THR A 34 16.00 4.35 8.59
CA THR A 34 16.44 3.62 7.39
C THR A 34 15.37 3.71 6.31
N PRO A 35 15.71 3.51 5.02
CA PRO A 35 14.71 3.41 3.95
C PRO A 35 13.63 2.37 4.25
N LEU A 36 14.01 1.24 4.86
CA LEU A 36 13.08 0.22 5.31
C LEU A 36 12.13 0.77 6.38
N LYS A 37 12.68 1.45 7.40
CA LYS A 37 11.87 1.99 8.50
C LYS A 37 10.88 3.07 8.03
N LEU A 38 11.29 3.89 7.07
CA LEU A 38 10.42 4.88 6.45
C LEU A 38 9.25 4.22 5.70
N GLU A 39 9.51 3.16 4.93
CA GLU A 39 8.45 2.40 4.25
C GLU A 39 7.53 1.67 5.24
N GLU A 40 8.07 1.13 6.34
CA GLU A 40 7.28 0.53 7.43
C GLU A 40 6.30 1.54 8.07
N ILE A 41 6.76 2.77 8.31
CA ILE A 41 5.91 3.83 8.84
C ILE A 41 4.80 4.18 7.83
N GLU A 42 5.14 4.31 6.54
CA GLU A 42 4.16 4.66 5.51
C GLU A 42 3.09 3.58 5.30
N ILE A 43 3.48 2.29 5.31
CA ILE A 43 2.51 1.20 5.21
C ILE A 43 1.61 1.13 6.45
N GLU A 44 2.14 1.37 7.65
CA GLU A 44 1.36 1.39 8.88
C GLU A 44 0.30 2.50 8.84
N GLN A 45 0.66 3.69 8.38
CA GLN A 45 -0.31 4.78 8.18
C GLN A 45 -1.36 4.42 7.13
N CYS A 46 -0.97 3.79 6.01
CA CYS A 46 -1.93 3.33 5.01
C CYS A 46 -2.92 2.31 5.58
N ARG A 47 -2.45 1.38 6.42
CA ARG A 47 -3.29 0.38 7.11
C ARG A 47 -4.24 1.04 8.09
N LYS A 48 -3.76 2.02 8.86
CA LYS A 48 -4.59 2.82 9.78
C LYS A 48 -5.73 3.52 9.02
N ILE A 49 -5.40 4.25 7.96
CA ILE A 49 -6.39 4.94 7.10
C ILE A 49 -7.38 3.93 6.51
N SER A 50 -6.91 2.77 6.05
CA SER A 50 -7.79 1.72 5.53
C SER A 50 -8.78 1.23 6.61
N GLY A 51 -8.30 1.01 7.83
CA GLY A 51 -9.13 0.65 8.98
C GLY A 51 -10.19 1.71 9.30
N GLU A 52 -9.82 2.99 9.31
CA GLU A 52 -10.75 4.11 9.50
C GLU A 52 -11.83 4.15 8.41
N LEU A 53 -11.46 3.96 7.14
CA LEU A 53 -12.41 3.91 6.03
C LEU A 53 -13.38 2.71 6.12
N LEU A 54 -12.88 1.55 6.55
CA LEU A 54 -13.72 0.35 6.74
C LEU A 54 -14.67 0.51 7.93
N SER A 55 -14.19 1.12 9.02
CA SER A 55 -15.03 1.44 10.17
C SER A 55 -16.16 2.39 9.77
N GLU A 56 -15.85 3.45 9.03
CA GLU A 56 -16.85 4.40 8.56
C GLU A 56 -17.86 3.75 7.61
N LYS A 57 -17.39 2.88 6.70
CA LYS A 57 -18.28 2.11 5.84
C LYS A 57 -19.26 1.25 6.66
N SER A 58 -18.75 0.56 7.69
CA SER A 58 -19.56 -0.28 8.57
C SER A 58 -20.61 0.54 9.34
N ASN A 59 -20.23 1.74 9.80
CA ASN A 59 -21.16 2.67 10.45
C ASN A 59 -22.29 3.08 9.49
N LEU A 60 -21.96 3.49 8.26
CA LEU A 60 -22.94 3.89 7.26
C LEU A 60 -23.85 2.73 6.82
N GLU A 61 -23.31 1.51 6.73
CA GLU A 61 -24.12 0.30 6.48
C GLU A 61 -25.11 0.06 7.63
N TYR A 62 -24.69 0.26 8.88
CA TYR A 62 -25.59 0.20 10.02
C TYR A 62 -26.68 1.29 9.94
N GLU A 63 -26.32 2.54 9.64
CA GLU A 63 -27.29 3.62 9.45
C GLU A 63 -28.31 3.29 8.35
N LEU A 64 -27.86 2.70 7.24
CA LEU A 64 -28.72 2.34 6.11
C LEU A 64 -29.77 1.28 6.47
N HIS A 65 -29.40 0.33 7.33
CA HIS A 65 -30.23 -0.83 7.65
C HIS A 65 -31.09 -0.65 8.90
N PHE A 66 -30.64 0.16 9.86
CA PHE A 66 -31.24 0.22 11.19
C PHE A 66 -31.74 1.61 11.60
N LEU A 67 -31.35 2.67 10.87
CA LEU A 67 -31.83 4.03 11.14
C LEU A 67 -32.72 4.52 10.00
N GLU A 68 -33.64 5.45 10.31
CA GLU A 68 -34.47 6.14 9.32
C GLU A 68 -33.69 7.26 8.59
N SER A 69 -32.46 6.96 8.19
CA SER A 69 -31.58 7.88 7.47
C SER A 69 -32.01 8.05 6.01
N ASP A 70 -31.61 9.15 5.37
CA ASP A 70 -31.78 9.30 3.91
C ASP A 70 -30.93 8.25 3.17
N LYS A 71 -31.60 7.18 2.74
CA LYS A 71 -30.98 6.05 2.05
C LYS A 71 -30.16 6.46 0.84
N LYS A 72 -30.60 7.48 0.09
CA LYS A 72 -29.91 7.93 -1.13
C LYS A 72 -28.58 8.60 -0.78
N GLU A 73 -28.56 9.39 0.27
CA GLU A 73 -27.34 10.05 0.74
C GLU A 73 -26.35 9.01 1.30
N VAL A 74 -26.82 8.09 2.13
CA VAL A 74 -25.98 7.05 2.75
C VAL A 74 -25.35 6.14 1.69
N LEU A 75 -26.12 5.67 0.70
CA LEU A 75 -25.59 4.87 -0.41
C LEU A 75 -24.51 5.61 -1.21
N SER A 76 -24.72 6.90 -1.49
CA SER A 76 -23.74 7.73 -2.20
C SER A 76 -22.43 7.89 -1.41
N LYS A 77 -22.50 7.96 -0.08
CA LYS A 77 -21.31 7.99 0.79
C LYS A 77 -20.58 6.65 0.79
N ILE A 78 -21.30 5.54 0.88
CA ILE A 78 -20.74 4.19 0.80
C ILE A 78 -19.99 3.99 -0.52
N ASP A 79 -20.60 4.33 -1.66
CA ASP A 79 -19.97 4.22 -2.99
C ASP A 79 -18.66 5.01 -3.08
N ARG A 80 -18.63 6.22 -2.50
CA ARG A 80 -17.41 7.04 -2.44
C ARG A 80 -16.35 6.37 -1.58
N LEU A 81 -16.71 5.86 -0.41
CA LEU A 81 -15.78 5.15 0.48
C LEU A 81 -15.16 3.94 -0.20
N GLU A 82 -15.91 3.16 -0.98
CA GLU A 82 -15.36 2.02 -1.70
C GLU A 82 -14.23 2.41 -2.67
N ILE A 83 -14.36 3.56 -3.34
CA ILE A 83 -13.30 4.08 -4.21
C ILE A 83 -12.05 4.41 -3.40
N TYR A 84 -12.21 4.98 -2.20
CA TYR A 84 -11.09 5.31 -1.33
C TYR A 84 -10.44 4.08 -0.72
N ILE A 85 -11.21 3.08 -0.30
CA ILE A 85 -10.72 1.78 0.19
C ILE A 85 -9.88 1.11 -0.90
N LYS A 86 -10.40 1.02 -2.14
CA LYS A 86 -9.65 0.47 -3.28
C LYS A 86 -8.35 1.23 -3.56
N LYS A 87 -8.29 2.54 -3.30
CA LYS A 87 -7.06 3.33 -3.43
C LYS A 87 -6.08 3.04 -2.29
N ALA A 88 -6.57 2.91 -1.06
CA ALA A 88 -5.76 2.53 0.10
C ALA A 88 -5.14 1.15 -0.09
N ASP A 89 -5.91 0.14 -0.54
CA ASP A 89 -5.39 -1.21 -0.84
C ASP A 89 -4.29 -1.20 -1.88
N ARG A 90 -4.43 -0.40 -2.94
CA ARG A 90 -3.37 -0.23 -3.95
C ARG A 90 -2.14 0.46 -3.38
N ALA A 91 -2.29 1.38 -2.43
CA ALA A 91 -1.16 2.00 -1.75
C ALA A 91 -0.43 0.98 -0.87
N ILE A 92 -1.16 0.24 -0.04
CA ILE A 92 -0.61 -0.83 0.82
C ILE A 92 0.19 -1.83 -0.03
N LYS A 93 -0.42 -2.39 -1.09
CA LYS A 93 0.27 -3.33 -1.99
C LYS A 93 1.52 -2.78 -2.65
N ARG A 94 1.60 -1.46 -2.87
CA ARG A 94 2.82 -0.83 -3.42
C ARG A 94 3.93 -0.79 -2.37
N HIS A 95 3.61 -0.39 -1.14
CA HIS A 95 4.59 -0.36 -0.05
C HIS A 95 5.05 -1.78 0.33
N GLU A 96 4.15 -2.77 0.35
CA GLU A 96 4.53 -4.18 0.57
C GLU A 96 5.57 -4.64 -0.45
N LYS A 97 5.35 -4.39 -1.74
CA LYS A 97 6.32 -4.70 -2.80
C LYS A 97 7.63 -3.94 -2.68
N LEU A 98 7.62 -2.72 -2.14
CA LEU A 98 8.85 -1.94 -1.93
C LEU A 98 9.65 -2.52 -0.75
N ILE A 99 8.97 -2.85 0.35
CA ILE A 99 9.56 -3.52 1.51
C ILE A 99 10.17 -4.86 1.10
N GLU A 100 9.43 -5.69 0.35
CA GLU A 100 9.92 -6.96 -0.19
C GLU A 100 11.18 -6.77 -1.04
N LYS A 101 11.24 -5.72 -1.87
CA LYS A 101 12.45 -5.42 -2.67
C LYS A 101 13.61 -4.95 -1.81
N ILE A 102 13.37 -4.15 -0.78
CA ILE A 102 14.43 -3.66 0.12
C ILE A 102 15.01 -4.82 0.93
N ILE A 103 14.17 -5.71 1.42
CA ILE A 103 14.59 -6.92 2.17
C ILE A 103 15.25 -7.91 1.20
N GLY A 104 14.58 -8.23 0.10
CA GLY A 104 15.04 -9.17 -0.92
C GLY A 104 16.29 -8.70 -1.67
N GLY A 105 16.57 -7.41 -1.71
CA GLY A 105 17.82 -6.85 -2.24
C GLY A 105 18.98 -6.88 -1.24
N LYS A 106 18.70 -7.02 0.07
CA LYS A 106 19.72 -7.21 1.12
C LYS A 106 20.17 -8.68 1.23
N THR A 107 19.27 -9.62 0.97
CA THR A 107 19.59 -11.04 0.74
C THR A 107 19.99 -11.21 -0.71
N GLY A 108 21.29 -11.27 -1.04
CA GLY A 108 21.80 -11.35 -2.41
C GLY A 108 21.44 -12.63 -3.20
N GLU A 109 20.17 -12.98 -3.34
CA GLU A 109 19.70 -14.03 -4.24
C GLU A 109 18.81 -13.41 -5.32
N LYS A 110 19.37 -13.36 -6.53
CA LYS A 110 18.58 -13.18 -7.75
C LYS A 110 17.60 -14.35 -7.83
N ILE A 111 16.36 -14.15 -7.39
CA ILE A 111 15.26 -15.07 -7.72
C ILE A 111 15.04 -14.92 -9.22
N GLN A 112 15.64 -15.82 -10.01
CA GLN A 112 15.26 -16.03 -11.40
C GLN A 112 13.81 -16.52 -11.40
N VAL A 113 12.86 -15.61 -11.55
CA VAL A 113 11.48 -15.97 -11.90
C VAL A 113 11.46 -16.34 -13.38
N GLY A 114 12.15 -17.43 -13.72
CA GLY A 114 11.98 -18.14 -14.98
C GLY A 114 10.69 -18.92 -14.91
N ALA A 115 9.63 -18.39 -15.52
CA ALA A 115 8.39 -19.12 -15.73
C ALA A 115 8.65 -20.35 -16.62
N LYS A 116 9.10 -21.46 -16.02
CA LYS A 116 9.02 -22.77 -16.66
C LYS A 116 7.55 -23.16 -16.67
N LYS A 117 6.85 -22.82 -17.77
CA LYS A 117 5.62 -23.51 -18.16
C LYS A 117 5.98 -24.99 -18.32
N SER A 118 5.69 -25.81 -17.31
CA SER A 118 5.66 -27.25 -17.46
C SER A 118 4.53 -27.58 -18.43
N LYS A 119 4.88 -27.91 -19.68
CA LYS A 119 3.98 -28.64 -20.58
C LYS A 119 3.74 -29.99 -19.93
N ILE A 120 2.55 -30.18 -19.37
CA ILE A 120 2.05 -31.51 -18.99
C ILE A 120 1.64 -32.17 -20.32
N SER A 121 2.45 -33.10 -20.81
CA SER A 121 2.02 -34.06 -21.85
C SER A 121 1.45 -35.28 -21.13
N VAL A 122 0.14 -35.45 -21.18
CA VAL A 122 -0.52 -36.69 -20.74
C VAL A 122 -0.36 -37.70 -21.88
N LEU A 123 0.42 -38.75 -21.63
CA LEU A 123 0.42 -39.97 -22.44
C LEU A 123 -0.78 -40.80 -21.99
N ILE A 124 -1.80 -40.90 -22.84
CA ILE A 124 -2.86 -41.90 -22.71
C ILE A 124 -2.28 -43.17 -23.32
N SER A 125 -2.04 -44.19 -22.49
CA SER A 125 -1.75 -45.54 -22.95
C SER A 125 -3.07 -46.27 -23.11
N ASP A 126 -3.35 -46.69 -24.34
CA ASP A 126 -4.43 -47.60 -24.68
C ASP A 126 -4.16 -48.98 -24.04
N ASN A 127 -5.19 -49.54 -23.41
CA ASN A 127 -5.38 -50.98 -23.22
C ASN A 127 -6.84 -51.30 -23.51
#